data_AF-A0A815UX07-F1
#
_entry.id   AF-A0A815UX07-F1
#
_cell.length_a   1.000
_cell.length_b   1.000
_cell.length_c   1.000
_cell.angle_alpha   90.00
_cell.angle_beta   90.00
_cell.angle_gamma   90.00
#
_symmetry.space_group_name_H-M   'P 1'
#
loop_
_entity.id
_entity.type
_entity.pdbx_description
1 polymer ?
#
loop_
_entity_poly.entity_id
_entity_poly.type
_entity_poly.pdbx_seq_one_letter_code
_entity_poly.pdbx_strand_id
1 'polypeptide(L)'
;MPIKKIYDEEIFKAKFDQETLACVPLAEQIQPGLNQAQRKLTPVLPTTISFDIPDGYHNTTSGETFLISDKLFSRKKRMLAFGSPRQLQLLFESSMIFLDGTFLSTPPFFEQVFTIHGLKFDCELNSITVSMGMVWKPERMMSDFEVGLIPAISTEFPKSIHSCCFFRYQQSLYRRIQSLGLATAYSNDELVRNYRRKLTVLPLLPVDKVESSFYHLRTTVDSTVKNQLRDLFMYFDNYWINTIPVQMRNVHNCPYRTNNICEAGKRRASSNGANRVQQRIDNLM
;
A
#
# COMPACT_ATOMS: atom_id res chain seq x y z
N MET A 1 -13.82 -1.38 -12.20
CA MET A 1 -14.90 -2.16 -11.56
C MET A 1 -14.71 -3.64 -11.89
N PRO A 2 -14.98 -4.57 -10.97
CA PRO A 2 -14.96 -5.99 -11.30
C PRO A 2 -16.07 -6.29 -12.32
N ILE A 3 -15.76 -7.02 -13.40
CA ILE A 3 -16.71 -7.32 -14.50
C ILE A 3 -17.95 -8.05 -13.98
N LYS A 4 -17.82 -8.89 -12.95
CA LYS A 4 -18.98 -9.49 -12.28
C LYS A 4 -19.95 -8.42 -11.76
N LYS A 5 -19.45 -7.39 -11.07
CA LYS A 5 -20.30 -6.32 -10.54
C LYS A 5 -20.98 -5.49 -11.65
N ILE A 6 -20.25 -5.18 -12.74
CA ILE A 6 -20.85 -4.50 -13.90
C ILE A 6 -21.92 -5.39 -14.52
N TYR A 7 -21.61 -6.67 -14.74
CA TYR A 7 -22.54 -7.64 -15.30
C TYR A 7 -23.80 -7.73 -14.44
N ASP A 8 -23.65 -7.93 -13.12
CA ASP A 8 -24.77 -8.02 -12.19
C ASP A 8 -25.60 -6.72 -12.19
N GLU A 9 -24.96 -5.55 -12.22
CA GLU A 9 -25.63 -4.24 -12.33
C GLU A 9 -26.40 -4.07 -13.65
N GLU A 10 -25.82 -4.46 -14.78
CA GLU A 10 -26.46 -4.36 -16.09
C GLU A 10 -27.59 -5.37 -16.27
N ILE A 11 -27.43 -6.61 -15.78
CA ILE A 11 -28.52 -7.60 -15.73
C ILE A 11 -29.68 -7.09 -14.87
N PHE A 12 -29.37 -6.49 -13.73
CA PHE A 12 -30.39 -5.90 -12.85
C PHE A 12 -31.12 -4.73 -13.54
N LYS A 13 -30.41 -3.84 -14.23
CA LYS A 13 -31.01 -2.73 -14.98
C LYS A 13 -31.87 -3.19 -16.16
N ALA A 14 -31.48 -4.27 -16.82
CA ALA A 14 -32.17 -4.79 -17.99
C ALA A 14 -33.56 -5.38 -17.68
N LYS A 15 -33.89 -5.63 -16.40
CA LYS A 15 -35.21 -6.11 -15.93
C LYS A 15 -35.72 -7.32 -16.73
N PHE A 16 -34.85 -8.28 -17.00
CA PHE A 16 -35.23 -9.52 -17.68
C PHE A 16 -36.27 -10.30 -16.85
N ASP A 17 -37.20 -10.98 -17.54
CA ASP A 17 -38.10 -11.94 -16.91
C ASP A 17 -37.35 -13.21 -16.46
N GLN A 18 -38.00 -14.05 -15.65
CA GLN A 18 -37.37 -15.25 -15.07
C GLN A 18 -36.92 -16.27 -16.12
N GLU A 19 -37.65 -16.41 -17.22
CA GLU A 19 -37.30 -17.34 -18.30
C GLU A 19 -36.07 -16.85 -19.07
N THR A 20 -35.99 -15.55 -19.34
CA THR A 20 -34.85 -14.92 -19.99
C THR A 20 -33.62 -14.96 -19.09
N LEU A 21 -33.77 -14.67 -17.79
CA LEU A 21 -32.71 -14.75 -16.77
C LEU A 21 -32.05 -16.14 -16.70
N ALA A 22 -32.84 -17.20 -16.84
CA ALA A 22 -32.33 -18.57 -16.84
C ALA A 22 -31.44 -18.88 -18.06
N CYS A 23 -31.65 -18.15 -19.16
CA CYS A 23 -30.90 -18.28 -20.40
C CYS A 23 -29.69 -17.33 -20.50
N VAL A 24 -29.59 -16.32 -19.62
CA VAL A 24 -28.45 -15.40 -19.64
C VAL A 24 -27.19 -16.12 -19.13
N PRO A 25 -26.07 -16.11 -19.89
CA PRO A 25 -24.85 -16.79 -19.46
C PRO A 25 -24.28 -16.14 -18.20
N LEU A 26 -23.80 -16.93 -17.25
CA LEU A 26 -23.20 -16.44 -16.01
C LEU A 26 -22.01 -15.51 -16.28
N ALA A 27 -21.77 -14.55 -15.38
CA ALA A 27 -20.65 -13.60 -15.49
C ALA A 27 -19.31 -14.29 -15.79
N GLU A 28 -19.07 -15.47 -15.21
CA GLU A 28 -17.86 -16.28 -15.39
C GLU A 28 -17.72 -16.85 -16.81
N GLN A 29 -18.84 -17.14 -17.48
CA GLN A 29 -18.87 -17.68 -18.84
C GLN A 29 -18.61 -16.60 -19.89
N ILE A 30 -19.07 -15.37 -19.65
CA ILE A 30 -18.82 -14.21 -20.54
C ILE A 30 -17.44 -13.60 -20.25
N GLN A 31 -16.87 -13.89 -19.09
CA GLN A 31 -15.65 -13.27 -18.61
C GLN A 31 -14.47 -13.32 -19.60
N PRO A 32 -14.17 -14.47 -20.23
CA PRO A 32 -13.06 -14.58 -21.18
C PRO A 32 -13.29 -13.74 -22.45
N GLY A 33 -14.51 -13.75 -22.99
CA GLY A 33 -14.88 -12.97 -24.18
C GLY A 33 -14.76 -11.46 -23.95
N LEU A 34 -15.21 -10.98 -22.79
CA LEU A 34 -15.04 -9.57 -22.40
C LEU A 34 -13.57 -9.19 -22.23
N ASN A 35 -12.76 -10.04 -21.59
CA ASN A 35 -11.32 -9.79 -21.48
C ASN A 35 -10.65 -9.76 -22.87
N GLN A 36 -11.06 -10.62 -23.79
CA GLN A 36 -10.54 -10.63 -25.17
C GLN A 36 -10.94 -9.37 -25.94
N ALA A 37 -12.19 -8.92 -25.83
CA ALA A 37 -12.64 -7.67 -26.43
C ALA A 37 -11.89 -6.46 -25.83
N GLN A 38 -11.67 -6.44 -24.52
CA GLN A 38 -10.88 -5.40 -23.84
C GLN A 38 -9.44 -5.36 -24.34
N ARG A 39 -8.78 -6.51 -24.52
CA ARG A 39 -7.43 -6.58 -25.09
C ARG A 39 -7.32 -5.99 -26.49
N LYS A 40 -8.41 -5.95 -27.28
CA LYS A 40 -8.42 -5.30 -28.60
C LYS A 40 -8.49 -3.77 -28.50
N LEU A 41 -9.01 -3.25 -27.39
CA LEU A 41 -9.11 -1.81 -27.10
C LEU A 41 -7.92 -1.27 -26.31
N THR A 42 -7.09 -2.18 -25.79
CA THR A 42 -5.86 -1.88 -25.10
C THR A 42 -4.80 -1.35 -26.08
N PRO A 43 -4.24 -0.14 -25.82
CA PRO A 43 -3.06 0.34 -26.52
C PRO A 43 -1.88 -0.62 -26.40
N VAL A 44 -1.01 -0.62 -27.41
CA VAL A 44 0.23 -1.41 -27.37
C VAL A 44 1.15 -0.82 -26.31
N LEU A 45 1.85 -1.70 -25.58
CA LEU A 45 2.76 -1.26 -24.55
C LEU A 45 3.86 -0.35 -25.15
N PRO A 46 4.15 0.85 -24.60
CA PRO A 46 5.23 1.68 -25.07
C PRO A 46 6.56 0.94 -25.02
N THR A 47 7.43 1.27 -25.97
CA THR A 47 8.80 0.73 -26.06
C THR A 47 9.83 1.70 -25.49
N THR A 48 9.42 2.92 -25.15
CA THR A 48 10.28 3.94 -24.54
C THR A 48 9.50 4.74 -23.50
N ILE A 49 10.20 5.47 -22.64
CA ILE A 49 9.59 6.33 -21.61
C ILE A 49 8.87 7.57 -22.18
N SER A 50 9.21 7.95 -23.41
CA SER A 50 8.63 9.09 -24.12
C SER A 50 7.48 8.60 -25.01
N PHE A 51 6.30 8.50 -24.41
CA PHE A 51 5.08 8.07 -25.10
C PHE A 51 3.90 8.97 -24.73
N ASP A 52 2.99 9.15 -25.67
CA ASP A 52 1.77 9.91 -25.40
C ASP A 52 0.77 9.06 -24.63
N ILE A 53 0.12 9.67 -23.64
CA ILE A 53 -0.98 9.02 -22.91
C ILE A 53 -2.23 9.11 -23.79
N PRO A 54 -2.90 7.99 -24.13
CA PRO A 54 -4.11 8.03 -24.93
C PRO A 54 -5.23 8.85 -24.26
N ASP A 55 -6.01 9.59 -25.04
CA ASP A 55 -7.06 10.51 -24.55
C ASP A 55 -8.06 9.85 -23.59
N GLY A 56 -8.37 8.56 -23.80
CA GLY A 56 -9.26 7.78 -22.94
C GLY A 56 -8.78 7.63 -21.49
N TYR A 57 -7.55 8.02 -21.18
CA TYR A 57 -6.95 7.97 -19.85
C TYR A 57 -6.74 9.34 -19.21
N HIS A 58 -7.05 10.42 -19.94
CA HIS A 58 -6.96 11.77 -19.40
C HIS A 58 -8.13 12.08 -18.47
N ASN A 59 -9.28 11.45 -18.70
CA ASN A 59 -10.52 11.69 -17.99
C ASN A 59 -11.12 10.42 -17.38
N THR A 60 -11.92 10.59 -16.34
CA THR A 60 -12.80 9.57 -15.78
C THR A 60 -13.95 9.25 -16.74
N THR A 61 -14.70 8.18 -16.46
CA THR A 61 -15.91 7.82 -17.22
C THR A 61 -17.03 8.87 -17.11
N SER A 62 -17.00 9.72 -16.08
CA SER A 62 -17.90 10.86 -15.91
C SER A 62 -17.41 12.13 -16.62
N GLY A 63 -16.27 12.09 -17.30
CA GLY A 63 -15.69 13.22 -18.04
C GLY A 63 -14.84 14.17 -17.20
N GLU A 64 -14.63 13.90 -15.91
CA GLU A 64 -13.75 14.70 -15.05
C GLU A 64 -12.28 14.38 -15.32
N THR A 65 -11.39 15.38 -15.22
CA THR A 65 -9.94 15.18 -15.34
C THR A 65 -9.44 14.13 -14.35
N PHE A 66 -8.58 13.23 -14.83
CA PHE A 66 -8.01 12.15 -14.04
C PHE A 66 -6.48 12.13 -14.08
N LEU A 67 -5.86 12.39 -15.24
CA LEU A 67 -4.42 12.61 -15.33
C LEU A 67 -4.10 14.01 -14.79
N ILE A 68 -3.48 14.10 -13.62
CA ILE A 68 -3.21 15.37 -12.92
C ILE A 68 -1.80 15.88 -13.14
N SER A 69 -0.85 15.01 -13.47
CA SER A 69 0.52 15.40 -13.78
C SER A 69 1.17 14.38 -14.71
N ASP A 70 1.90 14.91 -15.68
CA ASP A 70 2.83 14.17 -16.52
C ASP A 70 4.11 14.99 -16.62
N LYS A 71 5.17 14.53 -15.98
CA LYS A 71 6.45 15.24 -15.92
C LYS A 71 7.59 14.36 -16.38
N LEU A 72 8.24 14.77 -17.47
CA LEU A 72 9.50 14.19 -17.92
C LEU A 72 10.67 14.93 -17.27
N PHE A 73 11.37 14.29 -16.33
CA PHE A 73 12.53 14.86 -15.65
C PHE A 73 13.83 14.67 -16.44
N SER A 74 13.94 13.57 -17.18
CA SER A 74 15.06 13.30 -18.08
C SER A 74 14.67 12.27 -19.14
N ARG A 75 15.56 11.97 -20.08
CA ARG A 75 15.39 10.90 -21.08
C ARG A 75 15.13 9.50 -20.48
N LYS A 76 15.30 9.32 -19.17
CA LYS A 76 15.10 8.05 -18.46
C LYS A 76 14.17 8.15 -17.24
N LYS A 77 13.62 9.33 -16.93
CA LYS A 77 12.79 9.53 -15.74
C LYS A 77 11.55 10.34 -16.06
N ARG A 78 10.39 9.74 -15.83
CA ARG A 78 9.06 10.35 -16.00
C ARG A 78 8.22 10.03 -14.77
N MET A 79 7.34 10.94 -14.40
CA MET A 79 6.34 10.73 -13.36
C MET A 79 4.97 11.04 -13.91
N LEU A 80 4.09 10.06 -13.78
CA LEU A 80 2.67 10.18 -14.05
C LEU A 80 1.93 10.19 -12.72
N ALA A 81 0.99 11.10 -12.55
CA ALA A 81 0.12 11.13 -11.38
C ALA A 81 -1.34 11.20 -11.84
N PHE A 82 -2.17 10.39 -11.17
CA PHE A 82 -3.59 10.27 -11.46
C PHE A 82 -4.41 10.49 -10.19
N GLY A 83 -5.54 11.18 -10.33
CA GLY A 83 -6.50 11.41 -9.26
C GLY A 83 -7.63 12.31 -9.72
N SER A 84 -8.88 11.91 -9.48
CA SER A 84 -10.02 12.77 -9.78
C SER A 84 -10.12 13.94 -8.79
N PRO A 85 -10.78 15.05 -9.15
CA PRO A 85 -10.98 16.19 -8.24
C PRO A 85 -11.60 15.76 -6.90
N ARG A 86 -12.59 14.85 -6.94
CA ARG A 86 -13.22 14.32 -5.73
C ARG A 86 -12.26 13.50 -4.87
N GLN A 87 -11.39 12.69 -5.48
CA GLN A 87 -10.38 11.93 -4.75
C GLN A 87 -9.37 12.84 -4.06
N LEU A 88 -8.90 13.87 -4.76
CA LEU A 88 -7.96 14.85 -4.22
C LEU A 88 -8.58 15.64 -3.06
N GLN A 89 -9.84 16.06 -3.18
CA GLN A 89 -10.56 16.73 -2.11
C GLN A 89 -10.65 15.85 -0.85
N LEU A 90 -11.10 14.60 -1.00
CA LEU A 90 -11.18 13.65 0.12
C LEU A 90 -9.80 13.38 0.74
N LEU A 91 -8.76 13.32 -0.08
CA LEU A 91 -7.38 13.14 0.38
C LEU A 91 -6.91 14.34 1.22
N PHE A 92 -7.19 15.57 0.77
CA PHE A 92 -6.76 16.79 1.47
C PHE A 92 -7.52 17.01 2.78
N GLU A 93 -8.74 16.48 2.88
CA GLU A 93 -9.58 16.52 4.08
C GLU A 93 -9.31 15.37 5.08
N SER A 94 -8.48 14.40 4.69
CA SER A 94 -8.17 13.24 5.54
C SER A 94 -7.06 13.58 6.52
N SER A 95 -7.32 13.37 7.82
CA SER A 95 -6.30 13.57 8.86
C SER A 95 -5.27 12.44 8.91
N MET A 96 -5.68 11.23 8.53
CA MET A 96 -4.81 10.05 8.46
C MET A 96 -4.55 9.68 7.00
N ILE A 97 -3.27 9.70 6.63
CA ILE A 97 -2.79 9.33 5.30
C ILE A 97 -1.98 8.04 5.38
N PHE A 98 -2.16 7.18 4.40
CA PHE A 98 -1.35 5.99 4.19
C PHE A 98 -0.62 6.11 2.86
N LEU A 99 0.66 5.80 2.89
CA LEU A 99 1.59 5.90 1.77
C LEU A 99 2.18 4.54 1.53
N ASP A 100 2.09 4.06 0.29
CA ASP A 100 2.51 2.70 -0.02
C ASP A 100 3.03 2.60 -1.46
N GLY A 101 4.27 2.12 -1.58
CA GLY A 101 4.95 1.86 -2.83
C GLY A 101 4.91 0.38 -3.20
N THR A 102 4.98 0.08 -4.49
CA THR A 102 5.26 -1.27 -4.97
C THR A 102 6.23 -1.21 -6.13
N PHE A 103 7.27 -2.05 -6.07
CA PHE A 103 8.29 -2.19 -7.10
C PHE A 103 8.04 -3.40 -8.01
N LEU A 104 7.33 -4.42 -7.49
CA LEU A 104 7.14 -5.71 -8.18
C LEU A 104 6.09 -5.64 -9.30
N SER A 105 5.20 -4.66 -9.23
CA SER A 105 4.08 -4.46 -10.17
C SER A 105 4.29 -3.23 -11.04
N THR A 106 5.53 -2.76 -11.13
CA THR A 106 5.85 -1.54 -11.86
C THR A 106 5.94 -1.82 -13.35
N PRO A 107 5.27 -1.02 -14.19
CA PRO A 107 5.40 -1.13 -15.62
C PRO A 107 6.81 -0.83 -16.13
N PRO A 108 7.14 -1.23 -17.37
CA PRO A 108 8.40 -0.88 -18.01
C PRO A 108 8.70 0.62 -17.92
N PHE A 109 9.99 0.97 -17.74
CA PHE A 109 10.52 2.34 -17.63
C PHE A 109 10.19 3.13 -16.37
N PHE A 110 9.28 2.64 -15.52
CA PHE A 110 9.02 3.22 -14.21
C PHE A 110 9.74 2.42 -13.12
N GLU A 111 10.18 3.10 -12.07
CA GLU A 111 10.89 2.47 -10.95
C GLU A 111 9.90 1.93 -9.90
N GLN A 112 8.78 2.63 -9.70
CA GLN A 112 7.81 2.30 -8.65
C GLN A 112 6.39 2.75 -9.04
N VAL A 113 5.38 1.99 -8.61
CA VAL A 113 4.00 2.48 -8.50
C VAL A 113 3.77 2.91 -7.06
N PHE A 114 3.34 4.16 -6.87
CA PHE A 114 3.14 4.76 -5.56
C PHE A 114 1.66 5.12 -5.35
N THR A 115 1.14 4.80 -4.16
CA THR A 115 -0.27 5.01 -3.80
C THR A 115 -0.38 5.86 -2.55
N ILE A 116 -1.33 6.80 -2.57
CA ILE A 116 -1.65 7.68 -1.46
C ILE A 116 -3.13 7.48 -1.13
N HIS A 117 -3.41 7.11 0.11
CA HIS A 117 -4.77 6.85 0.58
C HIS A 117 -5.09 7.72 1.80
N GLY A 118 -6.18 8.48 1.73
CA GLY A 118 -6.74 9.19 2.88
C GLY A 118 -7.82 8.34 3.56
N LEU A 119 -7.83 8.31 4.89
CA LEU A 119 -8.94 7.78 5.68
C LEU A 119 -9.84 8.93 6.12
N LYS A 120 -11.09 8.87 5.66
CA LYS A 120 -12.16 9.80 6.02
C LYS A 120 -13.35 9.00 6.57
N PHE A 121 -13.84 9.40 7.75
CA PHE A 121 -15.09 8.89 8.29
C PHE A 121 -16.22 9.79 7.79
N ASP A 122 -17.20 9.18 7.14
CA ASP A 122 -18.32 9.90 6.54
C ASP A 122 -19.33 10.24 7.64
N CYS A 123 -19.31 11.50 8.10
CA CYS A 123 -20.42 12.08 8.84
C CYS A 123 -21.07 13.10 7.91
N GLU A 124 -22.11 12.65 7.19
CA GLU A 124 -22.97 13.41 6.29
C GLU A 124 -22.26 14.14 5.12
N LEU A 125 -22.51 13.65 3.90
CA LEU A 125 -22.17 14.25 2.61
C LEU A 125 -22.86 15.61 2.44
N ASN A 126 -22.41 16.63 3.15
CA ASN A 126 -22.72 18.01 2.80
C ASN A 126 -21.89 18.38 1.56
N SER A 127 -22.56 18.92 0.55
CA SER A 127 -22.00 19.32 -0.75
C SER A 127 -20.66 20.04 -0.60
N ILE A 128 -19.55 19.38 -0.96
CA ILE A 128 -18.22 19.98 -0.82
C ILE A 128 -17.78 20.59 -2.15
N THR A 129 -17.77 21.92 -2.19
CA THR A 129 -17.19 22.69 -3.29
C THR A 129 -15.66 22.55 -3.29
N VAL A 130 -15.06 22.22 -4.44
CA VAL A 130 -13.60 22.23 -4.62
C VAL A 130 -13.14 23.69 -4.65
N SER A 131 -12.67 24.21 -3.52
CA SER A 131 -12.03 25.53 -3.50
C SER A 131 -10.57 25.41 -3.95
N MET A 132 -10.20 26.07 -5.05
CA MET A 132 -8.80 26.31 -5.38
C MET A 132 -8.13 27.02 -4.18
N GLY A 133 -7.13 26.38 -3.56
CA GLY A 133 -6.45 26.89 -2.36
C GLY A 133 -6.42 25.94 -1.15
N MET A 134 -6.84 24.68 -1.28
CA MET A 134 -6.72 23.72 -0.17
C MET A 134 -5.25 23.51 0.22
N VAL A 135 -4.93 23.73 1.49
CA VAL A 135 -3.61 23.42 2.05
C VAL A 135 -3.65 22.02 2.64
N TRP A 136 -2.87 21.09 2.10
CA TRP A 136 -2.81 19.73 2.62
C TRP A 136 -2.04 19.70 3.94
N LYS A 137 -2.72 19.31 5.03
CA LYS A 137 -2.15 19.28 6.39
C LYS A 137 -2.58 18.00 7.12
N PRO A 138 -2.07 16.83 6.75
CA PRO A 138 -2.42 15.59 7.43
C PRO A 138 -1.89 15.62 8.87
N GLU A 139 -2.67 15.13 9.83
CA GLU A 139 -2.22 15.02 11.23
C GLU A 139 -1.23 13.86 11.39
N ARG A 140 -1.50 12.74 10.69
CA ARG A 140 -0.70 11.52 10.76
C ARG A 140 -0.50 10.93 9.37
N MET A 141 0.72 10.49 9.13
CA MET A 141 1.09 9.75 7.93
C MET A 141 1.63 8.38 8.34
N MET A 142 1.19 7.33 7.65
CA MET A 142 1.70 5.98 7.80
C MET A 142 2.38 5.54 6.51
N SER A 143 3.59 5.01 6.61
CA SER A 143 4.27 4.41 5.46
C SER A 143 4.98 3.10 5.81
N ASP A 144 5.52 2.46 4.78
CA ASP A 144 6.52 1.41 4.95
C ASP A 144 7.89 2.03 5.31
N PHE A 145 8.87 1.18 5.65
CA PHE A 145 10.24 1.59 6.02
C PHE A 145 11.13 1.88 4.80
N GLU A 146 10.55 2.49 3.74
CA GLU A 146 11.30 2.86 2.55
C GLU A 146 12.25 4.03 2.85
N VAL A 147 13.54 3.84 2.57
CA VAL A 147 14.62 4.76 2.94
C VAL A 147 14.42 6.16 2.36
N GLY A 148 13.88 6.27 1.13
CA GLY A 148 13.61 7.55 0.50
C GLY A 148 12.35 8.25 1.04
N LEU A 149 11.39 7.49 1.59
CA LEU A 149 10.08 8.01 1.95
C LEU A 149 10.08 8.70 3.32
N ILE A 150 10.84 8.16 4.28
CA ILE A 150 11.03 8.76 5.61
C ILE A 150 11.53 10.21 5.55
N PRO A 151 12.65 10.53 4.87
CA PRO A 151 13.13 11.90 4.78
C PRO A 151 12.21 12.79 3.93
N ALA A 152 11.58 12.25 2.88
CA ALA A 152 10.64 13.01 2.06
C ALA A 152 9.43 13.49 2.88
N ILE A 153 8.79 12.59 3.64
CA ILE A 153 7.66 12.96 4.53
C ILE A 153 8.12 13.98 5.57
N SER A 154 9.29 13.77 6.18
CA SER A 154 9.80 14.68 7.22
C SER A 154 10.08 16.08 6.68
N THR A 155 10.49 16.18 5.41
CA THR A 155 10.80 17.46 4.74
C THR A 155 9.53 18.17 4.29
N GLU A 156 8.61 17.46 3.63
CA GLU A 156 7.39 18.04 3.05
C GLU A 156 6.29 18.26 4.11
N PHE A 157 6.24 17.42 5.14
CA PHE A 157 5.22 17.41 6.18
C PHE A 157 5.83 17.40 7.59
N PRO A 158 6.65 18.40 7.98
CA PRO A 158 7.39 18.41 9.24
C PRO A 158 6.50 18.47 10.48
N LYS A 159 5.22 18.87 10.32
CA LYS A 159 4.23 18.95 11.40
C LYS A 159 3.39 17.68 11.54
N SER A 160 3.44 16.77 10.58
CA SER A 160 2.67 15.54 10.59
C SER A 160 3.39 14.46 11.38
N ILE A 161 2.65 13.69 12.16
CA ILE A 161 3.22 12.54 12.88
C ILE A 161 3.47 11.43 11.87
N HIS A 162 4.74 11.11 11.61
CA HIS A 162 5.10 9.98 10.77
C HIS A 162 5.23 8.70 11.60
N SER A 163 4.43 7.70 11.25
CA SER A 163 4.50 6.35 11.80
C SER A 163 4.77 5.34 10.70
N CYS A 164 5.40 4.23 11.05
CA CYS A 164 5.66 3.14 10.12
C CYS A 164 4.70 1.97 10.38
N CYS A 165 4.40 1.22 9.31
CA CYS A 165 3.47 0.11 9.37
C CYS A 165 3.98 -1.03 10.28
N PHE A 166 3.21 -1.38 11.30
CA PHE A 166 3.51 -2.47 12.24
C PHE A 166 3.58 -3.84 11.54
N PHE A 167 2.74 -4.06 10.53
CA PHE A 167 2.79 -5.30 9.74
C PHE A 167 4.11 -5.43 8.98
N ARG A 168 4.60 -4.35 8.37
CA ARG A 168 5.91 -4.36 7.71
C ARG A 168 7.06 -4.52 8.68
N TYR A 169 6.97 -3.92 9.87
CA TYR A 169 7.94 -4.17 10.95
C TYR A 169 8.05 -5.67 11.25
N GLN A 170 6.91 -6.35 11.46
CA GLN A 170 6.86 -7.79 11.69
C GLN A 170 7.42 -8.59 10.51
N GLN A 171 7.08 -8.18 9.29
CA GLN A 171 7.55 -8.83 8.08
C GLN A 171 9.09 -8.70 7.92
N SER A 172 9.66 -7.53 8.21
CA SER A 172 11.10 -7.30 8.19
C SER A 172 11.85 -8.15 9.20
N LEU A 173 11.32 -8.28 10.42
CA LEU A 173 11.86 -9.20 11.43
C LEU A 173 11.82 -10.65 10.94
N TYR A 174 10.70 -11.07 10.38
CA TYR A 174 10.54 -12.44 9.87
C TYR A 174 11.50 -12.74 8.70
N ARG A 175 11.66 -11.81 7.75
CA ARG A 175 12.62 -11.95 6.64
C ARG A 175 14.06 -12.05 7.15
N ARG A 176 14.43 -11.24 8.14
CA ARG A 176 15.77 -11.32 8.75
C ARG A 176 16.00 -12.66 9.44
N ILE A 177 15.00 -13.14 10.16
CA ILE A 177 15.01 -14.46 10.78
C ILE A 177 15.28 -15.56 9.76
N GLN A 178 14.61 -15.51 8.61
CA GLN A 178 14.81 -16.46 7.52
C GLN A 178 16.23 -16.36 6.94
N SER A 179 16.73 -15.14 6.69
CA SER A 179 18.06 -14.94 6.12
C SER A 179 19.20 -15.40 7.03
N LEU A 180 18.99 -15.44 8.34
CA LEU A 180 19.96 -15.95 9.32
C LEU A 180 19.95 -17.48 9.43
N GLY A 181 19.17 -18.20 8.60
CA GLY A 181 19.07 -19.66 8.65
C GLY A 181 18.30 -20.18 9.88
N LEU A 182 17.74 -19.28 10.70
CA LEU A 182 17.08 -19.64 11.94
C LEU A 182 15.67 -20.21 11.71
N ALA A 183 15.12 -20.18 10.49
CA ALA A 183 13.73 -20.55 10.18
C ALA A 183 13.35 -21.95 10.72
N THR A 184 14.22 -22.95 10.56
CA THR A 184 13.99 -24.30 11.07
C THR A 184 14.02 -24.35 12.60
N ALA A 185 14.95 -23.63 13.24
CA ALA A 185 14.97 -23.47 14.68
C ALA A 185 13.70 -22.77 15.17
N TYR A 186 13.17 -21.76 14.47
CA TYR A 186 11.90 -21.12 14.83
C TYR A 186 10.69 -22.07 14.84
N SER A 187 10.66 -23.03 13.92
CA SER A 187 9.59 -24.03 13.85
C SER A 187 9.67 -25.04 14.99
N ASN A 188 10.88 -25.36 15.47
CA ASN A 188 11.10 -26.50 16.37
C ASN A 188 11.57 -26.11 17.79
N ASP A 189 11.99 -24.86 18.01
CA ASP A 189 12.54 -24.34 19.26
C ASP A 189 11.61 -23.27 19.86
N GLU A 190 11.02 -23.61 21.01
CA GLU A 190 10.08 -22.75 21.72
C GLU A 190 10.73 -21.48 22.28
N LEU A 191 12.00 -21.55 22.70
CA LEU A 191 12.72 -20.41 23.26
C LEU A 191 12.95 -19.36 22.17
N VAL A 192 13.42 -19.79 21.01
CA VAL A 192 13.64 -18.93 19.83
C VAL A 192 12.32 -18.27 19.40
N ARG A 193 11.21 -19.02 19.38
CA ARG A 193 9.86 -18.49 19.11
C ARG A 193 9.42 -17.45 20.12
N ASN A 194 9.69 -17.67 21.41
CA ASN A 194 9.36 -16.73 22.48
C ASN A 194 10.13 -15.42 22.35
N TYR A 195 11.41 -15.45 22.00
CA TYR A 195 12.19 -14.22 21.77
C TYR A 195 11.73 -13.44 20.55
N ARG A 196 11.37 -14.09 19.44
CA ARG A 196 10.70 -13.41 18.32
C ARG A 196 9.43 -12.71 18.78
N ARG A 197 8.55 -13.41 19.52
CA ARG A 197 7.28 -12.83 19.99
C ARG A 197 7.55 -11.59 20.85
N LYS A 198 8.52 -11.68 21.77
CA LYS A 198 8.94 -10.56 22.62
C LYS A 198 9.46 -9.38 21.80
N LEU A 199 10.35 -9.61 20.83
CA LEU A 199 10.83 -8.56 19.91
C LEU A 199 9.66 -7.94 19.11
N THR A 200 8.75 -8.77 18.61
CA THR A 200 7.59 -8.36 17.80
C THR A 200 6.65 -7.41 18.55
N VAL A 201 6.53 -7.54 19.87
CA VAL A 201 5.62 -6.72 20.68
C VAL A 201 6.28 -5.47 21.27
N LEU A 202 7.60 -5.28 21.12
CA LEU A 202 8.29 -4.09 21.65
C LEU A 202 7.64 -2.77 21.20
N PRO A 203 7.22 -2.59 19.93
CA PRO A 203 6.48 -1.42 19.49
C PRO A 203 5.16 -1.11 20.22
N LEU A 204 4.58 -2.09 20.91
CA LEU A 204 3.31 -1.94 21.62
C LEU A 204 3.49 -1.42 23.05
N LEU A 205 4.72 -1.37 23.55
CA LEU A 205 5.05 -0.83 24.86
C LEU A 205 5.02 0.71 24.84
N PRO A 206 4.80 1.36 26.00
CA PRO A 206 5.04 2.80 26.13
C PRO A 206 6.42 3.18 25.57
N VAL A 207 6.50 4.33 24.91
CA VAL A 207 7.68 4.75 24.13
C VAL A 207 8.97 4.69 24.96
N ASP A 208 8.91 5.12 26.22
CA ASP A 208 10.03 5.13 27.19
C ASP A 208 10.46 3.71 27.63
N LYS A 209 9.60 2.71 27.44
CA LYS A 209 9.86 1.31 27.81
C LYS A 209 10.40 0.46 26.68
N VAL A 210 10.36 0.93 25.43
CA VAL A 210 10.74 0.13 24.26
C VAL A 210 12.21 -0.31 24.32
N GLU A 211 13.12 0.65 24.51
CA GLU A 211 14.57 0.39 24.48
C GLU A 211 15.05 -0.34 25.73
N SER A 212 14.61 0.12 26.91
CA SER A 212 14.92 -0.54 28.18
C SER A 212 14.45 -2.00 28.21
N SER A 213 13.27 -2.29 27.67
CA SER A 213 12.77 -3.68 27.54
C SER A 213 13.61 -4.50 26.57
N PHE A 214 14.08 -3.93 25.45
CA PHE A 214 14.98 -4.64 24.54
C PHE A 214 16.30 -5.02 25.22
N TYR A 215 16.94 -4.08 25.94
CA TYR A 215 18.18 -4.36 26.64
C TYR A 215 18.00 -5.35 27.79
N HIS A 216 16.87 -5.31 28.49
CA HIS A 216 16.51 -6.33 29.47
C HIS A 216 16.41 -7.72 28.80
N LEU A 217 15.67 -7.85 27.70
CA LEU A 217 15.55 -9.11 26.96
C LEU A 217 16.91 -9.68 26.51
N ARG A 218 17.82 -8.81 26.07
CA ARG A 218 19.16 -9.19 25.61
C ARG A 218 20.09 -9.61 26.76
N THR A 219 19.86 -9.14 27.98
CA THR A 219 20.71 -9.42 29.15
C THR A 219 20.23 -10.62 29.96
N THR A 220 18.92 -10.87 30.00
CA THR A 220 18.33 -11.99 30.76
C THR A 220 18.34 -13.33 30.02
N VAL A 221 18.75 -13.35 28.76
CA VAL A 221 18.77 -14.59 27.96
C VAL A 221 19.97 -15.46 28.37
N ASP A 222 19.75 -16.77 28.50
CA ASP A 222 20.80 -17.74 28.77
C ASP A 222 21.93 -17.66 27.72
N SER A 223 23.17 -17.91 28.12
CA SER A 223 24.35 -17.79 27.25
C SER A 223 24.27 -18.63 25.97
N THR A 224 23.65 -19.81 26.02
CA THR A 224 23.50 -20.71 24.87
C THR A 224 22.57 -20.10 23.82
N VAL A 225 21.40 -19.63 24.28
CA VAL A 225 20.40 -18.97 23.43
C VAL A 225 20.91 -17.62 22.93
N LYS A 226 21.67 -16.90 23.77
CA LYS A 226 22.33 -15.63 23.41
C LYS A 226 23.23 -15.80 22.20
N ASN A 227 24.01 -16.88 22.17
CA ASN A 227 24.91 -17.19 21.06
C ASN A 227 24.12 -17.54 19.79
N GLN A 228 23.05 -18.33 19.91
CA GLN A 228 22.18 -18.69 18.78
C GLN A 228 21.45 -17.47 18.19
N LEU A 229 21.03 -16.51 19.02
CA LEU A 229 20.30 -15.31 18.60
C LEU A 229 21.20 -14.08 18.41
N ARG A 230 22.53 -14.23 18.49
CA ARG A 230 23.50 -13.13 18.49
C ARG A 230 23.28 -12.18 17.31
N ASP A 231 23.23 -12.71 16.10
CA ASP A 231 23.12 -11.90 14.88
C ASP A 231 21.75 -11.21 14.77
N LEU A 232 20.70 -11.84 15.30
CA LEU A 232 19.38 -11.24 15.35
C LEU A 232 19.35 -10.06 16.34
N PHE A 233 19.93 -10.22 17.53
CA PHE A 233 20.03 -9.13 18.50
C PHE A 233 20.92 -8.00 17.99
N MET A 234 22.04 -8.30 17.33
CA MET A 234 22.88 -7.29 16.69
C MET A 234 22.13 -6.54 15.59
N TYR A 235 21.40 -7.25 14.72
CA TYR A 235 20.55 -6.61 13.72
C TYR A 235 19.50 -5.70 14.37
N PHE A 236 18.84 -6.17 15.41
CA PHE A 236 17.78 -5.41 16.08
C PHE A 236 18.33 -4.14 16.74
N ASP A 237 19.46 -4.26 17.44
CA ASP A 237 20.13 -3.14 18.09
C ASP A 237 20.57 -2.10 17.03
N ASN A 238 21.27 -2.53 15.99
CA ASN A 238 21.79 -1.61 14.97
C ASN A 238 20.68 -0.92 14.18
N TYR A 239 19.70 -1.68 13.69
CA TYR A 239 18.67 -1.13 12.81
C TYR A 239 17.48 -0.58 13.59
N TRP A 240 16.86 -1.39 14.45
CA TRP A 240 15.62 -0.99 15.12
C TRP A 240 15.85 -0.07 16.30
N ILE A 241 16.92 -0.23 17.07
CA ILE A 241 17.21 0.68 18.20
C ILE A 241 17.94 1.94 17.72
N ASN A 242 19.03 1.77 16.96
CA ASN A 242 19.94 2.89 16.68
C ASN A 242 19.68 3.64 15.36
N THR A 243 19.01 3.02 14.37
CA THR A 243 18.78 3.66 13.06
C THR A 243 17.38 4.25 12.92
N ILE A 244 16.35 3.53 13.36
CA ILE A 244 14.95 3.94 13.21
C ILE A 244 14.46 4.64 14.49
N PRO A 245 14.03 5.92 14.42
CA PRO A 245 13.50 6.63 15.59
C PRO A 245 12.35 5.87 16.25
N VAL A 246 12.38 5.79 17.59
CA VAL A 246 11.40 5.01 18.37
C VAL A 246 9.96 5.46 18.10
N GLN A 247 9.73 6.75 17.89
CA GLN A 247 8.42 7.33 17.62
C GLN A 247 7.81 6.81 16.31
N MET A 248 8.64 6.50 15.30
CA MET A 248 8.17 6.02 14.00
C MET A 248 7.75 4.56 14.06
N ARG A 249 8.51 3.73 14.79
CA ARG A 249 8.22 2.29 14.92
C ARG A 249 7.26 1.96 16.05
N ASN A 250 7.02 2.87 16.99
CA ASN A 250 6.11 2.66 18.12
C ASN A 250 4.65 2.81 17.68
N VAL A 251 3.81 1.88 18.12
CA VAL A 251 2.38 1.83 17.83
C VAL A 251 1.55 1.67 19.11
N HIS A 252 2.12 2.08 20.25
CA HIS A 252 1.42 2.11 21.53
C HIS A 252 0.23 3.07 21.45
N ASN A 253 -0.95 2.60 21.88
CA ASN A 253 -2.22 3.34 21.79
C ASN A 253 -2.54 3.90 20.39
N CYS A 254 -1.97 3.33 19.34
CA CYS A 254 -2.26 3.75 17.97
C CYS A 254 -3.46 2.96 17.43
N PRO A 255 -4.58 3.61 17.04
CA PRO A 255 -5.77 2.90 16.55
C PRO A 255 -5.53 2.26 15.16
N TYR A 256 -4.72 2.89 14.31
CA TYR A 256 -4.37 2.39 12.99
C TYR A 256 -2.89 2.01 12.96
N ARG A 257 -2.60 0.70 13.00
CA ARG A 257 -1.22 0.18 13.10
C ARG A 257 -0.73 -0.47 11.81
N THR A 258 -1.63 -0.75 10.88
CA THR A 258 -1.31 -1.39 9.61
C THR A 258 -1.79 -0.52 8.46
N ASN A 259 -1.07 -0.57 7.36
CA ASN A 259 -1.53 -0.04 6.08
C ASN A 259 -2.42 -1.06 5.35
N ASN A 260 -3.17 -1.90 6.08
CA ASN A 260 -4.07 -2.88 5.46
C ASN A 260 -5.14 -2.22 4.58
N ILE A 261 -5.46 -0.94 4.81
CA ILE A 261 -6.31 -0.14 3.91
C ILE A 261 -5.63 0.03 2.54
N CYS A 262 -4.31 0.26 2.49
CA CYS A 262 -3.53 0.22 1.26
C CYS A 262 -3.50 -1.18 0.66
N GLU A 263 -3.30 -2.22 1.46
CA GLU A 263 -3.34 -3.61 0.97
C GLU A 263 -4.74 -4.03 0.50
N ALA A 264 -5.82 -3.46 1.03
CA ALA A 264 -7.18 -3.64 0.54
C ALA A 264 -7.45 -2.78 -0.70
N GLY A 265 -6.77 -1.65 -0.88
CA GLY A 265 -6.72 -0.86 -2.12
C GLY A 265 -5.95 -1.59 -3.22
N LYS A 266 -4.76 -2.11 -2.90
CA LYS A 266 -3.92 -2.99 -3.71
C LYS A 266 -4.64 -4.30 -4.00
N ARG A 267 -5.29 -4.95 -3.02
CA ARG A 267 -6.19 -6.08 -3.28
C ARG A 267 -7.42 -5.65 -4.04
N ARG A 268 -8.06 -4.50 -3.84
CA ARG A 268 -9.09 -4.04 -4.80
C ARG A 268 -8.50 -3.71 -6.17
N ALA A 269 -7.19 -3.57 -6.32
CA ALA A 269 -6.48 -3.54 -7.59
C ALA A 269 -6.09 -4.97 -8.08
N SER A 270 -5.82 -5.93 -7.18
CA SER A 270 -5.32 -7.30 -7.44
C SER A 270 -6.39 -8.42 -7.31
N SER A 271 -7.54 -8.13 -6.72
CA SER A 271 -8.72 -8.97 -6.42
C SER A 271 -9.93 -8.46 -7.20
N ASN A 272 -9.93 -7.19 -7.65
CA ASN A 272 -10.62 -6.82 -8.90
C ASN A 272 -9.75 -7.18 -10.12
N GLY A 273 -9.28 -8.43 -10.13
CA GLY A 273 -8.40 -8.98 -11.15
C GLY A 273 -6.96 -8.53 -10.99
N ALA A 274 -6.11 -9.46 -10.54
CA ALA A 274 -4.68 -9.47 -10.84
C ALA A 274 -4.40 -9.51 -12.36
N ASN A 275 -5.47 -9.55 -13.17
CA ASN A 275 -5.47 -9.31 -14.60
C ASN A 275 -6.21 -8.02 -14.99
N ARG A 276 -6.48 -7.02 -14.14
CA ARG A 276 -7.33 -5.86 -14.52
C ARG A 276 -6.95 -4.49 -14.01
N VAL A 277 -6.29 -4.34 -12.87
CA VAL A 277 -5.49 -3.12 -12.63
C VAL A 277 -4.07 -3.34 -13.08
N GLN A 278 -3.52 -4.56 -12.94
CA GLN A 278 -2.33 -4.97 -13.67
C GLN A 278 -2.56 -4.88 -15.18
N GLN A 279 -3.67 -5.38 -15.73
CA GLN A 279 -4.01 -5.05 -17.13
C GLN A 279 -4.32 -3.56 -17.29
N ARG A 280 -5.09 -2.84 -16.48
CA ARG A 280 -5.31 -1.41 -16.78
C ARG A 280 -4.04 -0.56 -16.72
N ILE A 281 -3.06 -0.94 -15.91
CA ILE A 281 -1.74 -0.28 -15.80
C ILE A 281 -0.77 -0.81 -16.88
N ASP A 282 -0.80 -2.10 -17.20
CA ASP A 282 -0.12 -2.76 -18.35
C ASP A 282 -0.91 -2.63 -19.68
N ASN A 283 -1.99 -1.85 -19.69
CA ASN A 283 -2.78 -1.46 -20.86
C ASN A 283 -2.92 0.07 -20.91
N LEU A 284 -2.49 0.78 -19.86
CA LEU A 284 -2.19 2.22 -19.82
C LEU A 284 -0.75 2.48 -20.27
N MET A 285 0.06 1.45 -20.21
CA MET A 285 1.37 1.31 -20.82
C MET A 285 1.36 0.05 -21.64
#